data_AF-A0A0F9KKT1-F1
#
_entry.id   AF-A0A0F9KKT1-F1
#
_cell.length_a   1.000
_cell.length_b   1.000
_cell.length_c   1.000
_cell.angle_alpha   90.00
_cell.angle_beta   90.00
_cell.angle_gamma   90.00
#
_symmetry.space_group_name_H-M   'P 1'
#
loop_
_entity.id
_entity.type
_entity.pdbx_description
1 polymer ?
#
loop_
_entity_poly.entity_id
_entity_poly.type
_entity_poly.pdbx_seq_one_letter_code
_entity_poly.pdbx_strand_id
1 'polypeptide(L)'
;MVPFEIDKTKRNVEIFGASPPGFFVGHFNYPNVYLGPLVPYQEFETGLNIQDYHVLDAPELWFGKKMIDIIRYRSSLVRSNFKTNVFIGQKNRKSSPSIKIKKLLETSQELSMAARPVDTETRLGKMNLRMMMDNHSLPMGPSGMTEKITITENTKVHPKVEYCVSDTDLNASEAISEHLYFKGHVPESTIKRIFSAGLLGEEKRRRIVPTRWTITAVDDIISKALIKEIKKFPEINDYQIFETTYLDNHFKILLFPGKFIYEMNEVWAPNTLWNISLDGTNQNLQPQIMTDFEFYGGRKDYASNITGAYYAA
;
A
#
# COMPACT_ATOMS: atom_id res chain seq x y z
N MET A 1 -12.55 8.29 -17.87
CA MET A 1 -11.35 8.13 -17.03
C MET A 1 -11.56 7.00 -16.03
N VAL A 2 -12.65 7.05 -15.26
CA VAL A 2 -13.14 5.93 -14.43
C VAL A 2 -14.19 5.08 -15.19
N PRO A 3 -14.34 3.79 -14.86
CA PRO A 3 -15.24 2.88 -15.57
C PRO A 3 -16.67 2.84 -14.98
N PHE A 4 -17.09 3.88 -14.25
CA PHE A 4 -18.42 3.94 -13.62
C PHE A 4 -18.93 5.37 -13.51
N GLU A 5 -20.25 5.51 -13.35
CA GLU A 5 -20.90 6.78 -13.06
C GLU A 5 -20.74 7.17 -11.59
N ILE A 6 -20.16 8.35 -11.38
CA ILE A 6 -19.85 8.89 -10.05
C ILE A 6 -21.14 9.25 -9.31
N ASP A 7 -21.14 9.09 -7.99
CA ASP A 7 -22.22 9.44 -7.05
C ASP A 7 -23.51 8.60 -7.16
N LYS A 8 -23.47 7.51 -7.92
CA LYS A 8 -24.53 6.49 -7.90
C LYS A 8 -24.34 5.50 -6.75
N THR A 9 -25.45 4.88 -6.35
CA THR A 9 -25.49 3.81 -5.36
C THR A 9 -26.13 2.58 -5.96
N LYS A 10 -25.50 1.41 -5.77
CA LYS A 10 -26.11 0.09 -6.03
C LYS A 10 -26.40 -0.61 -4.70
N ARG A 11 -27.44 -1.45 -4.66
CA ARG A 11 -27.83 -2.26 -3.48
C ARG A 11 -27.77 -3.74 -3.84
N ASN A 12 -27.55 -4.59 -2.85
CA ASN A 12 -27.49 -6.06 -3.01
C ASN A 12 -26.58 -6.49 -4.17
N VAL A 13 -25.35 -6.00 -4.14
CA VAL A 13 -24.37 -6.22 -5.21
C VAL A 13 -23.62 -7.51 -4.91
N GLU A 14 -23.59 -8.40 -5.90
CA GLU A 14 -22.74 -9.59 -5.89
C GLU A 14 -21.57 -9.34 -6.83
N ILE A 15 -20.37 -9.58 -6.35
CA ILE A 15 -19.13 -9.39 -7.09
C ILE A 15 -18.40 -10.72 -7.11
N PHE A 16 -18.09 -11.19 -8.31
CA PHE A 16 -17.16 -12.30 -8.53
C PHE A 16 -15.92 -11.76 -9.25
N GLY A 17 -14.75 -12.04 -8.71
CA GLY A 17 -13.51 -11.61 -9.32
C GLY A 17 -12.27 -12.05 -8.55
N ALA A 18 -11.13 -12.05 -9.25
CA ALA A 18 -9.85 -12.45 -8.68
C ALA A 18 -9.39 -11.41 -7.63
N SER A 19 -9.37 -11.83 -6.36
CA SER A 19 -9.11 -10.99 -5.19
C SER A 19 -8.20 -11.71 -4.18
N PRO A 20 -7.42 -10.99 -3.38
CA PRO A 20 -7.17 -9.58 -3.53
C PRO A 20 -6.04 -9.38 -4.53
N PRO A 21 -6.16 -8.45 -5.49
CA PRO A 21 -4.96 -7.75 -5.90
C PRO A 21 -4.41 -6.92 -4.72
N GLY A 22 -5.27 -6.36 -3.86
CA GLY A 22 -4.87 -5.57 -2.69
C GLY A 22 -5.79 -5.63 -1.49
N PHE A 23 -5.31 -5.10 -0.35
CA PHE A 23 -6.07 -5.02 0.91
C PHE A 23 -5.99 -3.58 1.44
N PHE A 24 -7.14 -3.02 1.78
CA PHE A 24 -7.22 -1.65 2.24
C PHE A 24 -7.61 -1.58 3.71
N VAL A 25 -6.94 -0.70 4.45
CA VAL A 25 -7.26 -0.35 5.84
C VAL A 25 -7.32 1.17 5.94
N GLY A 26 -8.50 1.70 6.25
CA GLY A 26 -8.70 3.12 6.48
C GLY A 26 -8.10 3.59 7.81
N HIS A 27 -7.72 4.87 7.88
CA HIS A 27 -7.22 5.49 9.11
C HIS A 27 -8.31 6.22 9.90
N PHE A 28 -9.45 6.53 9.29
CA PHE A 28 -10.56 7.21 9.95
C PHE A 28 -11.16 6.36 11.08
N ASN A 29 -11.53 7.00 12.19
CA ASN A 29 -12.10 6.38 13.40
C ASN A 29 -11.17 5.42 14.17
N TYR A 30 -9.85 5.52 13.97
CA TYR A 30 -8.87 4.76 14.74
C TYR A 30 -9.15 4.86 16.26
N PRO A 31 -9.18 3.74 17.02
CA PRO A 31 -8.71 2.39 16.67
C PRO A 31 -9.76 1.48 15.98
N ASN A 32 -10.96 1.97 15.66
CA ASN A 32 -12.00 1.20 14.99
C ASN A 32 -12.09 1.58 13.52
N VAL A 33 -11.44 0.80 12.66
CA VAL A 33 -11.20 1.13 11.26
C VAL A 33 -12.11 0.34 10.33
N TYR A 34 -12.32 0.88 9.12
CA TYR A 34 -12.88 0.14 8.01
C TYR A 34 -11.76 -0.52 7.23
N LEU A 35 -11.93 -1.80 6.90
CA LEU A 35 -10.97 -2.54 6.12
C LEU A 35 -11.64 -3.59 5.24
N GLY A 36 -10.89 -4.08 4.27
CA GLY A 36 -11.26 -5.25 3.49
C GLY A 36 -10.43 -5.43 2.22
N PRO A 37 -10.60 -6.58 1.55
CA PRO A 37 -9.95 -6.84 0.28
C PRO A 37 -10.52 -5.94 -0.82
N LEU A 38 -9.69 -5.70 -1.82
CA LEU A 38 -10.07 -5.08 -3.07
C LEU A 38 -10.52 -6.18 -4.04
N VAL A 39 -11.65 -5.99 -4.70
CA VAL A 39 -12.18 -6.98 -5.65
C VAL A 39 -12.43 -6.29 -6.99
N PRO A 40 -11.89 -6.79 -8.11
CA PRO A 40 -12.26 -6.27 -9.42
C PRO A 40 -13.72 -6.55 -9.69
N TYR A 41 -14.43 -5.57 -10.24
CA TYR A 41 -15.85 -5.71 -10.55
C TYR A 41 -16.04 -5.80 -12.06
N GLN A 42 -16.49 -6.97 -12.52
CA GLN A 42 -16.57 -7.31 -13.95
C GLN A 42 -17.51 -6.39 -14.75
N GLU A 43 -18.52 -5.78 -14.12
CA GLU A 43 -19.39 -4.80 -14.77
C GLU A 43 -18.66 -3.49 -15.14
N PHE A 44 -17.46 -3.25 -14.63
CA PHE A 44 -16.66 -2.08 -14.99
C PHE A 44 -15.90 -2.32 -16.28
N GLU A 45 -16.37 -1.69 -17.36
CA GLU A 45 -15.68 -1.66 -18.64
C GLU A 45 -14.45 -0.75 -18.56
N THR A 46 -13.30 -1.34 -18.21
CA THR A 46 -12.03 -0.60 -18.14
C THR A 46 -11.44 -0.31 -19.53
N GLY A 47 -11.86 -1.06 -20.55
CA GLY A 47 -11.28 -1.02 -21.90
C GLY A 47 -9.82 -1.50 -21.94
N LEU A 48 -9.37 -2.22 -20.91
CA LEU A 48 -8.02 -2.76 -20.79
C LEU A 48 -8.06 -4.28 -20.93
N ASN A 49 -7.15 -4.84 -21.73
CA ASN A 49 -6.98 -6.29 -21.83
C ASN A 49 -6.09 -6.77 -20.67
N ILE A 50 -6.73 -7.05 -19.52
CA ILE A 50 -6.05 -7.53 -18.30
C ILE A 50 -6.06 -9.05 -18.31
N GLN A 51 -4.90 -9.66 -18.59
CA GLN A 51 -4.72 -11.11 -18.50
C GLN A 51 -4.48 -11.60 -17.07
N ASP A 52 -3.88 -10.74 -16.24
CA ASP A 52 -3.53 -11.04 -14.86
C ASP A 52 -3.97 -9.89 -13.95
N TYR A 53 -4.96 -10.17 -13.10
CA TYR A 53 -5.51 -9.20 -12.17
C TYR A 53 -4.51 -8.75 -11.09
N HIS A 54 -3.36 -9.41 -10.95
CA HIS A 54 -2.30 -8.99 -10.03
C HIS A 54 -1.80 -7.58 -10.36
N VAL A 55 -1.81 -7.21 -11.64
CA VAL A 55 -1.43 -5.87 -12.11
C VAL A 55 -2.33 -4.76 -11.54
N LEU A 56 -3.51 -5.06 -10.97
CA LEU A 56 -4.41 -4.01 -10.49
C LEU A 56 -3.97 -3.34 -9.18
N ASP A 57 -3.09 -3.98 -8.42
CA ASP A 57 -2.50 -3.42 -7.18
C ASP A 57 -1.07 -3.89 -6.92
N ALA A 58 -0.27 -3.95 -8.00
CA ALA A 58 1.15 -4.26 -7.95
C ALA A 58 1.95 -3.12 -8.60
N PRO A 59 2.28 -2.04 -7.84
CA PRO A 59 3.07 -0.92 -8.33
C PRO A 59 4.38 -1.31 -9.03
N GLU A 60 4.98 -2.43 -8.62
CA GLU A 60 6.20 -3.00 -9.19
C GLU A 60 6.03 -3.38 -10.67
N LEU A 61 4.80 -3.61 -11.14
CA LEU A 61 4.47 -3.96 -12.52
C LEU A 61 3.99 -2.74 -13.34
N TRP A 62 3.94 -1.55 -12.75
CA TRP A 62 3.39 -0.36 -13.41
C TRP A 62 4.43 0.46 -14.15
N PHE A 63 5.73 0.22 -13.92
CA PHE A 63 6.76 0.96 -14.65
C PHE A 63 6.56 0.85 -16.17
N GLY A 64 6.57 1.99 -16.86
CA GLY A 64 6.27 2.09 -18.30
C GLY A 64 4.78 2.07 -18.67
N LYS A 65 3.84 1.95 -17.72
CA LYS A 65 2.40 2.11 -17.98
C LYS A 65 2.01 3.59 -18.00
N LYS A 66 0.92 3.91 -18.70
CA LYS A 66 0.39 5.28 -18.75
C LYS A 66 -0.39 5.59 -17.48
N MET A 67 -0.37 6.85 -17.04
CA MET A 67 -1.15 7.32 -15.88
C MET A 67 -2.63 6.90 -15.96
N ILE A 68 -3.23 7.04 -17.16
CA ILE A 68 -4.63 6.69 -17.40
C ILE A 68 -4.92 5.20 -17.14
N ASP A 69 -3.97 4.32 -17.45
CA ASP A 69 -4.11 2.87 -17.23
C ASP A 69 -4.04 2.57 -15.73
N ILE A 70 -3.13 3.22 -15.00
CA ILE A 70 -3.01 3.08 -13.55
C ILE A 70 -4.29 3.56 -12.85
N ILE A 71 -4.83 4.72 -13.26
CA ILE A 71 -6.11 5.22 -12.74
C ILE A 71 -7.24 4.22 -13.01
N ARG A 72 -7.28 3.60 -14.20
CA ARG A 72 -8.27 2.57 -14.54
C ARG A 72 -8.10 1.31 -13.72
N TYR A 73 -6.87 0.83 -13.52
CA TYR A 73 -6.57 -0.32 -12.67
C TYR A 73 -7.17 -0.12 -11.27
N ARG A 74 -6.85 1.02 -10.67
CA ARG A 74 -7.24 1.34 -9.30
C ARG A 74 -8.72 1.66 -9.13
N SER A 75 -9.31 2.37 -10.09
CA SER A 75 -10.74 2.69 -10.05
C SER A 75 -11.64 1.49 -10.32
N SER A 76 -11.14 0.46 -11.01
CA SER A 76 -11.89 -0.79 -11.24
C SER A 76 -12.06 -1.67 -9.99
N LEU A 77 -11.29 -1.39 -8.93
CA LEU A 77 -11.31 -2.16 -7.70
C LEU A 77 -12.34 -1.63 -6.71
N VAL A 78 -13.23 -2.51 -6.27
CA VAL A 78 -14.22 -2.25 -5.23
C VAL A 78 -13.66 -2.62 -3.87
N ARG A 79 -13.74 -1.69 -2.91
CA ARG A 79 -13.41 -1.94 -1.51
C ARG A 79 -14.55 -2.65 -0.80
N SER A 80 -14.29 -3.87 -0.37
CA SER A 80 -15.22 -4.70 0.40
C SER A 80 -15.08 -4.42 1.90
N ASN A 81 -15.57 -3.27 2.35
CA ASN A 81 -15.33 -2.77 3.70
C ASN A 81 -16.21 -3.43 4.79
N PHE A 82 -15.61 -3.74 5.92
CA PHE A 82 -16.27 -3.99 7.20
C PHE A 82 -15.51 -3.31 8.34
N LYS A 83 -16.16 -3.13 9.50
CA LYS A 83 -15.60 -2.41 10.64
C LYS A 83 -15.04 -3.36 11.69
N THR A 84 -13.81 -3.12 12.14
CA THR A 84 -13.21 -3.87 13.25
C THR A 84 -12.23 -3.00 14.06
N ASN A 85 -11.87 -3.46 15.25
CA ASN A 85 -10.83 -2.85 16.05
C ASN A 85 -9.44 -3.34 15.62
N VAL A 86 -8.44 -2.47 15.62
CA VAL A 86 -7.08 -2.81 15.18
C VAL A 86 -6.31 -3.75 16.11
N PHE A 87 -6.66 -3.81 17.40
CA PHE A 87 -5.93 -4.58 18.41
C PHE A 87 -6.29 -6.08 18.38
N ILE A 88 -5.90 -6.78 17.32
CA ILE A 88 -6.22 -8.20 17.11
C ILE A 88 -5.38 -9.15 17.98
N GLY A 89 -4.16 -8.76 18.34
CA GLY A 89 -3.29 -9.55 19.23
C GLY A 89 -3.65 -9.48 20.72
N GLN A 90 -4.46 -8.50 21.11
CA GLN A 90 -4.85 -8.28 22.51
C GLN A 90 -6.19 -8.95 22.78
N LYS A 91 -6.17 -10.15 23.36
CA LYS A 91 -7.37 -10.92 23.74
C LYS A 91 -8.07 -10.29 24.95
N ASN A 92 -8.80 -9.18 24.76
CA ASN A 92 -9.68 -8.62 25.78
C ASN A 92 -11.11 -9.17 25.62
N ARG A 93 -11.60 -9.90 26.64
CA ARG A 93 -12.94 -10.52 26.66
C ARG A 93 -14.09 -9.53 26.42
N LYS A 94 -13.90 -8.24 26.71
CA LYS A 94 -14.93 -7.20 26.58
C LYS A 94 -15.13 -6.65 25.14
N SER A 95 -14.26 -6.98 24.18
CA SER A 95 -14.28 -6.40 22.82
C SER A 95 -14.21 -7.45 21.71
N SER A 96 -14.67 -8.68 21.97
CA SER A 96 -14.63 -9.73 20.96
C SER A 96 -15.56 -9.38 19.78
N PRO A 97 -15.06 -9.38 18.53
CA PRO A 97 -15.89 -9.11 17.37
C PRO A 97 -17.00 -10.18 17.24
N SER A 98 -18.11 -9.82 16.60
CA SER A 98 -19.15 -10.79 16.27
C SER A 98 -18.57 -11.91 15.40
N ILE A 99 -19.17 -13.11 15.46
CA ILE A 99 -18.75 -14.27 14.66
C ILE A 99 -18.66 -13.93 13.17
N LYS A 100 -19.59 -13.10 12.67
CA LYS A 100 -19.60 -12.60 11.30
C LYS A 100 -18.35 -11.77 10.97
N ILE A 101 -17.99 -10.80 11.82
CA ILE A 101 -16.81 -9.95 11.61
C ILE A 101 -15.52 -10.76 11.74
N LYS A 102 -15.47 -11.71 12.68
CA LYS A 102 -14.34 -12.63 12.82
C LYS A 102 -14.11 -13.44 11.55
N LYS A 103 -15.17 -14.03 10.98
CA LYS A 103 -15.08 -14.78 9.71
C LYS A 103 -14.65 -13.90 8.54
N LEU A 104 -15.19 -12.68 8.44
CA LEU A 104 -14.76 -11.72 7.41
C LEU A 104 -13.28 -11.36 7.55
N LEU A 105 -12.80 -11.15 8.78
CA LEU A 105 -11.40 -10.85 9.05
C LEU A 105 -10.49 -12.02 8.68
N GLU A 106 -10.80 -13.24 9.14
CA GLU A 106 -10.03 -14.45 8.84
C GLU A 106 -9.94 -14.68 7.32
N THR A 107 -11.07 -14.59 6.62
CA THR A 107 -11.12 -14.73 5.15
C THR A 107 -10.28 -13.63 4.48
N SER A 108 -10.35 -12.39 4.95
CA SER A 108 -9.60 -11.28 4.35
C SER A 108 -8.09 -11.36 4.65
N GLN A 109 -7.72 -11.94 5.78
CA GLN A 109 -6.34 -12.22 6.14
C GLN A 109 -5.75 -13.34 5.28
N GLU A 110 -6.52 -14.41 5.04
CA GLU A 110 -6.14 -15.46 4.10
C GLU A 110 -5.90 -14.90 2.69
N LEU A 111 -6.87 -14.13 2.19
CA LEU A 111 -6.75 -13.40 0.93
C LEU A 111 -5.48 -12.52 0.89
N SER A 112 -5.16 -11.81 1.98
CA SER A 112 -3.98 -10.93 2.03
C SER A 112 -2.65 -11.68 1.86
N MET A 113 -2.58 -12.95 2.25
CA MET A 113 -1.39 -13.81 2.11
C MET A 113 -1.22 -14.39 0.71
N ALA A 114 -2.25 -14.31 -0.15
CA ALA A 114 -2.25 -14.93 -1.46
C ALA A 114 -1.12 -14.40 -2.35
N ALA A 115 -0.32 -15.29 -2.94
CA ALA A 115 0.76 -14.91 -3.85
C ALA A 115 0.25 -14.38 -5.20
N ARG A 116 -0.98 -14.75 -5.57
CA ARG A 116 -1.71 -14.26 -6.74
C ARG A 116 -3.17 -13.98 -6.34
N PRO A 117 -3.89 -13.08 -7.03
CA PRO A 117 -5.32 -12.90 -6.78
C PRO A 117 -6.07 -14.20 -7.01
N VAL A 118 -7.02 -14.51 -6.12
CA VAL A 118 -7.76 -15.76 -6.09
C VAL A 118 -9.25 -15.54 -6.36
N ASP A 119 -9.93 -16.43 -7.06
CA ASP A 119 -11.36 -16.30 -7.30
C ASP A 119 -12.14 -16.14 -5.98
N THR A 120 -12.82 -15.01 -5.87
CA THR A 120 -13.52 -14.58 -4.65
C THR A 120 -14.92 -14.08 -5.00
N GLU A 121 -15.90 -14.58 -4.26
CA GLU A 121 -17.26 -14.05 -4.24
C GLU A 121 -17.44 -13.11 -3.05
N THR A 122 -17.94 -11.90 -3.31
CA THR A 122 -18.29 -10.93 -2.27
C THR A 122 -19.72 -10.42 -2.45
N ARG A 123 -20.48 -10.39 -1.35
CA ARG A 123 -21.81 -9.77 -1.31
C ARG A 123 -21.77 -8.47 -0.52
N LEU A 124 -22.22 -7.38 -1.15
CA LEU A 124 -22.31 -6.04 -0.57
C LEU A 124 -23.77 -5.63 -0.43
N GLY A 125 -24.20 -5.24 0.77
CA GLY A 125 -25.58 -4.76 0.97
C GLY A 125 -25.83 -3.42 0.25
N LYS A 126 -24.80 -2.56 0.22
CA LYS A 126 -24.80 -1.27 -0.48
C LYS A 126 -23.39 -0.96 -0.98
N MET A 127 -23.29 -0.52 -2.23
CA MET A 127 -22.05 -0.03 -2.86
C MET A 127 -22.24 1.41 -3.33
N ASN A 128 -21.34 2.30 -2.93
CA ASN A 128 -21.29 3.69 -3.40
C ASN A 128 -20.24 3.80 -4.51
N LEU A 129 -20.66 4.22 -5.69
CA LEU A 129 -19.81 4.43 -6.87
C LEU A 129 -19.12 5.78 -6.77
N ARG A 130 -18.07 5.83 -5.95
CA ARG A 130 -17.25 7.03 -5.75
C ARG A 130 -15.79 6.67 -5.89
N MET A 131 -15.06 7.56 -6.56
CA MET A 131 -13.61 7.53 -6.55
C MET A 131 -13.12 8.40 -5.39
N MET A 132 -12.20 7.87 -4.59
CA MET A 132 -11.47 8.68 -3.61
C MET A 132 -10.08 8.96 -4.18
N MET A 133 -9.71 10.23 -4.16
CA MET A 133 -8.36 10.68 -4.40
C MET A 133 -7.84 11.23 -3.07
N ASP A 134 -6.59 10.93 -2.77
CA ASP A 134 -5.89 11.41 -1.60
C ASP A 134 -4.46 11.76 -2.03
N ASN A 135 -3.86 12.74 -1.38
CA ASN A 135 -2.52 13.19 -1.71
C ASN A 135 -1.44 12.20 -1.29
N HIS A 136 -1.77 11.25 -0.40
CA HIS A 136 -0.83 10.29 0.18
C HIS A 136 -1.21 8.82 -0.07
N SER A 137 -2.28 8.55 -0.81
CA SER A 137 -2.65 7.19 -1.15
C SER A 137 -3.07 7.08 -2.60
N LEU A 138 -2.92 5.87 -3.13
CA LEU A 138 -3.29 5.55 -4.49
C LEU A 138 -4.78 5.88 -4.71
N PRO A 139 -5.14 6.30 -5.92
CA PRO A 139 -6.52 6.39 -6.35
C PRO A 139 -7.32 5.17 -5.89
N MET A 140 -8.52 5.40 -5.41
CA MET A 140 -9.33 4.38 -4.75
C MET A 140 -10.69 4.31 -5.42
N GLY A 141 -11.07 3.13 -5.93
CA GLY A 141 -12.36 2.91 -6.59
C GLY A 141 -13.57 2.96 -5.65
N PRO A 142 -14.71 2.39 -6.05
CA PRO A 142 -15.93 2.33 -5.24
C PRO A 142 -15.75 1.58 -3.93
N SER A 143 -16.70 1.75 -3.01
CA SER A 143 -16.70 1.02 -1.74
C SER A 143 -18.10 0.59 -1.33
N GLY A 144 -18.19 -0.54 -0.65
CA GLY A 144 -19.46 -1.04 -0.10
C GLY A 144 -19.29 -1.72 1.24
N MET A 145 -20.40 -1.89 1.95
CA MET A 145 -20.43 -2.62 3.22
C MET A 145 -20.60 -4.11 2.96
N THR A 146 -19.64 -4.89 3.43
CA THR A 146 -19.55 -6.32 3.15
C THR A 146 -20.42 -7.16 4.07
N GLU A 147 -21.18 -8.06 3.47
CA GLU A 147 -21.99 -9.02 4.20
C GLU A 147 -21.33 -10.40 4.24
N LYS A 148 -20.68 -10.81 3.16
CA LYS A 148 -20.04 -12.12 3.02
C LYS A 148 -18.88 -12.03 2.02
N ILE A 149 -17.79 -12.71 2.33
CA ILE A 149 -16.66 -12.99 1.44
C ILE A 149 -16.51 -14.51 1.41
N THR A 150 -16.29 -15.10 0.23
CA THR A 150 -16.07 -16.53 0.06
C THR A 150 -14.98 -16.73 -0.98
N ILE A 151 -13.93 -17.44 -0.60
CA ILE A 151 -12.86 -17.85 -1.50
C ILE A 151 -13.33 -19.13 -2.20
N THR A 152 -13.33 -19.12 -3.53
CA THR A 152 -13.85 -20.25 -4.34
C THR A 152 -12.74 -21.13 -4.90
N GLU A 153 -11.48 -20.79 -4.65
CA GLU A 153 -10.30 -21.55 -5.04
C GLU A 153 -9.29 -21.70 -3.89
N ASN A 154 -8.26 -22.52 -4.10
CA ASN A 154 -7.21 -22.71 -3.09
C ASN A 154 -6.21 -21.55 -3.10
N THR A 155 -6.06 -20.90 -1.95
CA THR A 155 -5.09 -19.81 -1.75
C THR A 155 -3.65 -20.32 -1.76
N LYS A 156 -2.89 -20.00 -2.81
CA LYS A 156 -1.44 -20.26 -2.83
C LYS A 156 -0.70 -19.17 -2.08
N VAL A 157 0.07 -19.55 -1.06
CA VAL A 157 0.86 -18.63 -0.23
C VAL A 157 2.35 -18.84 -0.49
N HIS A 158 3.13 -17.75 -0.50
CA HIS A 158 4.58 -17.84 -0.63
C HIS A 158 5.17 -18.49 0.64
N PRO A 159 6.11 -19.47 0.56
CA PRO A 159 6.61 -20.19 1.73
C PRO A 159 7.18 -19.28 2.84
N LYS A 160 7.85 -18.17 2.46
CA LYS A 160 8.35 -17.19 3.44
C LYS A 160 7.24 -16.38 4.10
N VAL A 161 6.15 -16.10 3.38
CA VAL A 161 4.97 -15.44 3.95
C VAL A 161 4.33 -16.37 4.98
N GLU A 162 4.09 -17.63 4.60
CA GLU A 162 3.52 -18.63 5.50
C GLU A 162 4.37 -18.82 6.77
N TYR A 163 5.70 -18.90 6.61
CA TYR A 163 6.64 -18.96 7.73
C TYR A 163 6.51 -17.74 8.66
N CYS A 164 6.60 -16.53 8.14
CA CYS A 164 6.56 -15.30 8.95
C CYS A 164 5.21 -15.04 9.61
N VAL A 165 4.10 -15.49 9.00
CA VAL A 165 2.76 -15.37 9.60
C VAL A 165 2.55 -16.42 10.69
N SER A 166 3.09 -17.63 10.50
CA SER A 166 2.98 -18.74 11.46
C SER A 166 3.87 -18.55 12.68
N ASP A 167 5.04 -17.91 12.51
CA ASP A 167 5.93 -17.58 13.61
C ASP A 167 5.38 -16.38 14.40
N THR A 168 4.81 -16.68 15.56
CA THR A 168 4.18 -15.68 16.43
C THR A 168 5.13 -15.02 17.42
N ASP A 169 6.42 -15.38 17.42
CA ASP A 169 7.45 -14.77 18.25
C ASP A 169 8.43 -13.91 17.43
N LEU A 170 8.41 -14.06 16.10
CA LEU A 170 9.23 -13.27 15.18
C LEU A 170 8.89 -11.77 15.22
N ASN A 171 9.91 -10.93 15.32
CA ASN A 171 9.76 -9.49 15.26
C ASN A 171 9.32 -9.03 13.85
N ALA A 172 8.40 -8.07 13.77
CA ALA A 172 7.88 -7.60 12.48
C ALA A 172 8.98 -7.00 11.57
N SER A 173 9.93 -6.25 12.14
CA SER A 173 11.03 -5.66 11.38
C SER A 173 11.94 -6.73 10.77
N GLU A 174 12.27 -7.76 11.55
CA GLU A 174 13.08 -8.89 11.08
C GLU A 174 12.32 -9.75 10.05
N ALA A 175 11.03 -10.00 10.27
CA ALA A 175 10.18 -10.68 9.29
C ALA A 175 10.18 -9.95 7.95
N ILE A 176 10.00 -8.63 7.96
CA ILE A 176 9.95 -7.78 6.77
C ILE A 176 11.30 -7.75 6.06
N SER A 177 12.38 -7.33 6.74
CA SER A 177 13.67 -7.12 6.06
C SER A 177 14.38 -8.43 5.73
N GLU A 178 14.59 -9.31 6.70
CA GLU A 178 15.46 -10.48 6.54
C GLU A 178 14.75 -11.61 5.79
N HIS A 179 13.52 -11.93 6.18
CA HIS A 179 12.84 -13.13 5.69
C HIS A 179 12.03 -12.90 4.43
N LEU A 180 11.29 -11.79 4.36
CA LEU A 180 10.41 -11.49 3.23
C LEU A 180 11.17 -10.77 2.11
N TYR A 181 11.86 -9.67 2.43
CA TYR A 181 12.56 -8.87 1.43
C TYR A 181 13.85 -9.55 0.94
N PHE A 182 14.88 -9.71 1.77
CA PHE A 182 16.18 -10.25 1.33
C PHE A 182 16.17 -11.73 0.98
N LYS A 183 15.66 -12.60 1.85
CA LYS A 183 15.67 -14.05 1.59
C LYS A 183 14.52 -14.49 0.68
N GLY A 184 13.36 -13.86 0.86
CA GLY A 184 12.12 -14.28 0.21
C GLY A 184 11.88 -13.65 -1.15
N HIS A 185 12.51 -12.51 -1.44
CA HIS A 185 12.24 -11.71 -2.64
C HIS A 185 10.73 -11.49 -2.86
N VAL A 186 10.00 -11.34 -1.75
CA VAL A 186 8.55 -11.12 -1.77
C VAL A 186 8.29 -9.70 -2.24
N PRO A 187 7.37 -9.47 -3.21
CA PRO A 187 7.03 -8.13 -3.66
C PRO A 187 6.62 -7.22 -2.50
N GLU A 188 7.08 -5.98 -2.53
CA GLU A 188 6.86 -5.01 -1.46
C GLU A 188 5.37 -4.72 -1.23
N SER A 189 4.58 -4.67 -2.29
CA SER A 189 3.11 -4.60 -2.25
C SER A 189 2.50 -5.74 -1.44
N THR A 190 3.04 -6.96 -1.56
CA THR A 190 2.60 -8.12 -0.79
C THR A 190 3.01 -7.99 0.68
N ILE A 191 4.23 -7.53 0.96
CA ILE A 191 4.71 -7.26 2.33
C ILE A 191 3.82 -6.21 3.01
N LYS A 192 3.55 -5.10 2.32
CA LYS A 192 2.63 -4.03 2.77
C LYS A 192 1.23 -4.60 3.04
N ARG A 193 0.72 -5.45 2.15
CA ARG A 193 -0.61 -6.09 2.29
C ARG A 193 -0.71 -6.92 3.57
N ILE A 194 0.23 -7.85 3.80
CA ILE A 194 0.20 -8.73 4.98
C ILE A 194 0.51 -7.98 6.29
N PHE A 195 1.37 -6.95 6.24
CA PHE A 195 1.66 -6.10 7.39
C PHE A 195 0.42 -5.27 7.78
N SER A 196 -0.29 -4.69 6.79
CA SER A 196 -1.52 -3.93 7.01
C SER A 196 -2.65 -4.82 7.58
N ALA A 197 -2.74 -6.08 7.14
CA ALA A 197 -3.65 -7.09 7.68
C ALA A 197 -3.32 -7.56 9.11
N GLY A 198 -2.22 -7.08 9.69
CA GLY A 198 -1.77 -7.39 11.05
C GLY A 198 -1.23 -8.80 11.22
N LEU A 199 -0.67 -9.39 10.16
CA LEU A 199 -0.22 -10.78 10.15
C LEU A 199 1.25 -10.98 10.56
N LEU A 200 2.02 -9.89 10.69
CA LEU A 200 3.44 -9.95 11.02
C LEU A 200 3.74 -9.40 12.42
N GLY A 201 4.74 -9.97 13.07
CA GLY A 201 5.19 -9.59 14.41
C GLY A 201 4.72 -10.53 15.52
N GLU A 202 5.14 -10.22 16.74
CA GLU A 202 4.78 -11.00 17.93
C GLU A 202 3.26 -11.02 18.18
N GLU A 203 2.66 -12.17 18.55
CA GLU A 203 1.20 -12.37 18.67
C GLU A 203 0.51 -11.22 19.41
N LYS A 204 1.03 -10.87 20.60
CA LYS A 204 0.44 -9.87 21.49
C LYS A 204 0.59 -8.44 20.96
N ARG A 205 1.50 -8.21 20.01
CA ARG A 205 1.78 -6.91 19.40
C ARG A 205 1.21 -6.77 17.98
N ARG A 206 0.69 -7.85 17.39
CA ARG A 206 0.00 -7.80 16.09
C ARG A 206 -1.19 -6.85 16.13
N ARG A 207 -1.22 -5.94 15.16
CA ARG A 207 -2.27 -4.94 14.97
C ARG A 207 -2.55 -4.79 13.49
N ILE A 208 -3.81 -4.55 13.14
CA ILE A 208 -4.16 -4.04 11.82
C ILE A 208 -3.61 -2.62 11.72
N VAL A 209 -2.92 -2.31 10.62
CA VAL A 209 -2.28 -1.01 10.41
C VAL A 209 -2.91 -0.32 9.19
N PRO A 210 -3.38 0.94 9.31
CA PRO A 210 -3.86 1.71 8.17
C PRO A 210 -2.87 1.70 7.00
N THR A 211 -3.38 1.51 5.78
CA THR A 211 -2.54 1.32 4.58
C THR A 211 -1.53 2.45 4.40
N ARG A 212 -1.91 3.71 4.69
CA ARG A 212 -1.00 4.86 4.65
C ARG A 212 0.20 4.70 5.58
N TRP A 213 -0.02 4.24 6.81
CA TRP A 213 1.07 4.04 7.78
C TRP A 213 1.88 2.80 7.46
N THR A 214 1.24 1.77 6.91
CA THR A 214 1.90 0.55 6.45
C THR A 214 2.92 0.84 5.36
N ILE A 215 2.56 1.65 4.35
CA ILE A 215 3.46 2.02 3.26
C ILE A 215 4.77 2.55 3.85
N THR A 216 4.68 3.61 4.65
CA THR A 216 5.88 4.25 5.21
C THR A 216 6.63 3.37 6.21
N ALA A 217 5.93 2.58 7.03
CA ALA A 217 6.59 1.70 8.00
C ALA A 217 7.38 0.58 7.32
N VAL A 218 6.85 -0.01 6.24
CA VAL A 218 7.56 -1.05 5.48
C VAL A 218 8.77 -0.44 4.76
N ASP A 219 8.60 0.73 4.14
CA ASP A 219 9.67 1.44 3.44
C ASP A 219 10.81 1.80 4.42
N ASP A 220 10.49 2.33 5.60
CA ASP A 220 11.47 2.64 6.65
C ASP A 220 12.24 1.40 7.12
N ILE A 221 11.55 0.26 7.33
CA ILE A 221 12.19 -0.99 7.76
C ILE A 221 13.15 -1.51 6.69
N ILE A 222 12.70 -1.54 5.43
CA ILE A 222 13.50 -2.05 4.30
C ILE A 222 14.68 -1.12 4.04
N SER A 223 14.45 0.20 3.98
CA SER A 223 15.49 1.21 3.75
C SER A 223 16.59 1.15 4.81
N LYS A 224 16.23 1.10 6.10
CA LYS A 224 17.22 0.94 7.19
C LYS A 224 18.03 -0.34 7.09
N ALA A 225 17.46 -1.42 6.55
CA ALA A 225 18.18 -2.66 6.34
C ALA A 225 19.11 -2.56 5.12
N LEU A 226 18.65 -1.97 4.01
CA LEU A 226 19.45 -1.69 2.82
C LEU A 226 20.64 -0.78 3.10
N ILE A 227 20.45 0.30 3.87
CA ILE A 227 21.54 1.22 4.25
C ILE A 227 22.67 0.48 4.97
N LYS A 228 22.36 -0.54 5.79
CA LYS A 228 23.39 -1.37 6.44
C LYS A 228 24.21 -2.17 5.44
N GLU A 229 23.59 -2.63 4.35
CA GLU A 229 24.28 -3.33 3.27
C GLU A 229 25.06 -2.36 2.38
N ILE A 230 24.47 -1.22 2.00
CA ILE A 230 25.11 -0.16 1.19
C ILE A 230 26.42 0.29 1.84
N LYS A 231 26.44 0.47 3.16
CA LYS A 231 27.64 0.86 3.93
C LYS A 231 28.79 -0.17 3.87
N LYS A 232 28.56 -1.38 3.38
CA LYS A 232 29.59 -2.41 3.20
C LYS A 232 30.22 -2.41 1.80
N PHE A 233 29.60 -1.73 0.83
CA PHE A 233 30.14 -1.61 -0.51
C PHE A 233 31.37 -0.67 -0.52
N PRO A 234 32.31 -0.87 -1.47
CA PRO A 234 33.40 0.08 -1.66
C PRO A 234 32.87 1.46 -2.08
N GLU A 235 33.60 2.50 -1.69
CA GLU A 235 33.31 3.86 -2.11
C GLU A 235 33.47 3.99 -3.64
N ILE A 236 32.66 4.85 -4.26
CA ILE A 236 32.81 5.22 -5.66
C ILE A 236 33.92 6.27 -5.81
N ASN A 237 34.64 6.24 -6.93
CA ASN A 237 35.77 7.13 -7.18
C ASN A 237 35.40 8.37 -8.00
N ASP A 238 34.29 8.30 -8.75
CA ASP A 238 33.89 9.33 -9.71
C ASP A 238 32.47 9.82 -9.44
N TYR A 239 32.20 11.05 -9.86
CA TYR A 239 30.84 11.61 -9.87
C TYR A 239 30.00 10.91 -10.93
N GLN A 240 28.81 10.48 -10.56
CA GLN A 240 27.86 9.85 -11.48
C GLN A 240 26.53 10.60 -11.43
N ILE A 241 25.92 10.78 -12.61
CA ILE A 241 24.63 11.44 -12.77
C ILE A 241 23.72 10.49 -13.52
N PHE A 242 22.56 10.21 -12.93
CA PHE A 242 21.49 9.46 -13.58
C PHE A 242 20.25 10.32 -13.63
N GLU A 243 19.53 10.25 -14.74
CA GLU A 243 18.28 10.97 -14.93
C GLU A 243 17.23 10.06 -15.57
N THR A 244 15.99 10.27 -15.19
CA THR A 244 14.84 9.63 -15.84
C THR A 244 13.60 10.47 -15.66
N THR A 245 12.60 10.21 -16.50
CA THR A 245 11.28 10.84 -16.41
C THR A 245 10.21 9.76 -16.43
N TYR A 246 9.29 9.81 -15.48
CA TYR A 246 8.19 8.86 -15.39
C TYR A 246 6.93 9.53 -14.83
N LEU A 247 5.80 9.36 -15.52
CA LEU A 247 4.52 9.97 -15.16
C LEU A 247 4.64 11.47 -14.87
N ASP A 248 5.34 12.19 -15.74
CA ASP A 248 5.64 13.63 -15.63
C ASP A 248 6.51 14.04 -14.42
N ASN A 249 7.02 13.08 -13.65
CA ASN A 249 8.02 13.31 -12.62
C ASN A 249 9.43 13.21 -13.20
N HIS A 250 10.31 14.13 -12.83
CA HIS A 250 11.72 14.12 -13.20
C HIS A 250 12.57 13.66 -12.02
N PHE A 251 13.31 12.58 -12.20
CA PHE A 251 14.22 12.05 -11.20
C PHE A 251 15.65 12.33 -11.63
N LYS A 252 16.44 12.85 -10.68
CA LYS A 252 17.88 13.05 -10.85
C LYS A 252 18.60 12.45 -9.64
N ILE A 253 19.48 11.51 -9.90
CA ILE A 253 20.28 10.83 -8.87
C ILE A 253 21.73 11.23 -9.11
N LEU A 254 22.31 11.88 -8.10
CA LEU A 254 23.70 12.34 -8.11
C LEU A 254 24.46 11.49 -7.10
N LEU A 255 25.47 10.75 -7.57
CA LEU A 255 26.36 10.00 -6.70
C LEU A 255 27.70 10.74 -6.60
N PHE A 256 28.13 10.97 -5.36
CA PHE A 256 29.36 11.65 -5.02
C PHE A 256 30.38 10.67 -4.43
N PRO A 257 31.68 10.80 -4.74
CA PRO A 257 32.72 10.01 -4.09
C PRO A 257 32.75 10.20 -2.57
N GLY A 258 32.94 9.10 -1.84
CA GLY A 258 33.11 9.09 -0.39
C GLY A 258 32.15 8.17 0.36
N LYS A 259 32.07 8.40 1.67
CA LYS A 259 31.20 7.63 2.57
C LYS A 259 29.72 7.90 2.30
N PHE A 260 28.88 6.92 2.60
CA PHE A 260 27.43 7.06 2.49
C PHE A 260 26.91 8.28 3.25
N ILE A 261 26.34 9.20 2.49
CA ILE A 261 25.55 10.37 2.90
C ILE A 261 24.40 10.41 1.90
N TYR A 262 23.20 10.72 2.37
CA TYR A 262 22.02 10.74 1.52
C TYR A 262 21.26 12.05 1.73
N GLU A 263 20.86 12.67 0.62
CA GLU A 263 20.01 13.85 0.58
C GLU A 263 18.96 13.64 -0.49
N MET A 264 17.70 13.87 -0.14
CA MET A 264 16.56 13.87 -1.05
C MET A 264 15.98 15.26 -1.11
N ASN A 265 15.67 15.69 -2.32
CA ASN A 265 14.97 16.94 -2.59
C ASN A 265 13.70 16.61 -3.37
N GLU A 266 12.55 16.97 -2.83
CA GLU A 266 11.26 16.87 -3.51
C GLU A 266 10.77 18.26 -3.89
N VAL A 267 10.44 18.45 -5.16
CA VAL A 267 10.01 19.74 -5.70
C VAL A 267 8.59 19.62 -6.25
N TRP A 268 7.66 20.33 -5.62
CA TRP A 268 6.28 20.42 -6.09
C TRP A 268 6.10 21.65 -6.96
N ALA A 269 5.85 21.42 -8.25
CA ALA A 269 5.59 22.47 -9.22
C ALA A 269 4.35 23.30 -8.82
N PRO A 270 4.34 24.61 -9.12
CA PRO A 270 3.20 25.46 -8.81
C PRO A 270 1.95 25.02 -9.57
N ASN A 271 0.77 25.27 -8.97
CA ASN A 271 -0.54 24.88 -9.52
C ASN A 271 -0.73 23.36 -9.71
N THR A 272 0.02 22.54 -8.98
CA THR A 272 -0.23 21.10 -8.88
C THR A 272 -1.15 20.79 -7.70
N LEU A 273 -1.73 19.59 -7.64
CA LEU A 273 -2.59 19.16 -6.51
C LEU A 273 -1.91 19.28 -5.13
N TRP A 274 -0.58 19.32 -5.11
CA TRP A 274 0.24 19.41 -3.91
C TRP A 274 0.73 20.84 -3.63
N ASN A 275 0.56 21.78 -4.56
CA ASN A 275 0.93 23.19 -4.43
C ASN A 275 -0.16 24.07 -5.06
N ILE A 276 -1.28 24.23 -4.35
CA ILE A 276 -2.46 25.02 -4.74
C ILE A 276 -2.60 26.31 -3.90
N SER A 277 -3.12 27.37 -4.51
CA SER A 277 -3.58 28.58 -3.81
C SER A 277 -4.97 28.30 -3.24
N LEU A 278 -5.05 28.21 -1.91
CA LEU A 278 -6.29 27.88 -1.19
C LEU A 278 -7.35 29.00 -1.28
N ASP A 279 -6.93 30.22 -1.58
CA ASP A 279 -7.73 31.43 -1.69
C ASP A 279 -8.07 31.82 -3.15
N GLY A 280 -7.46 31.16 -4.14
CA GLY A 280 -7.71 31.39 -5.57
C GLY A 280 -7.22 32.75 -6.11
N THR A 281 -6.64 33.59 -5.24
CA THR A 281 -6.16 34.94 -5.56
C THR A 281 -4.67 34.97 -5.90
N ASN A 282 -3.91 33.97 -5.45
CA ASN A 282 -2.46 33.89 -5.64
C ASN A 282 -2.11 33.01 -6.85
N GLN A 283 -2.04 33.63 -8.03
CA GLN A 283 -1.64 32.97 -9.29
C GLN A 283 -0.12 32.76 -9.39
N ASN A 284 0.68 33.42 -8.56
CA ASN A 284 2.15 33.33 -8.54
C ASN A 284 2.66 32.40 -7.43
N LEU A 285 2.22 31.14 -7.44
CA LEU A 285 2.79 30.13 -6.56
C LEU A 285 4.23 29.85 -6.98
N GLN A 286 5.15 29.81 -6.02
CA GLN A 286 6.52 29.38 -6.23
C GLN A 286 6.60 27.85 -6.06
N PRO A 287 7.55 27.16 -6.70
CA PRO A 287 7.83 25.76 -6.41
C PRO A 287 8.11 25.57 -4.91
N GLN A 288 7.47 24.58 -4.29
CA GLN A 288 7.81 24.17 -2.93
C GLN A 288 8.94 23.15 -2.99
N ILE A 289 10.04 23.42 -2.31
CA ILE A 289 11.19 22.53 -2.22
C ILE A 289 11.26 22.00 -0.79
N MET A 290 11.21 20.69 -0.66
CA MET A 290 11.34 19.98 0.61
C MET A 290 12.63 19.17 0.57
N THR A 291 13.38 19.17 1.66
CA THR A 291 14.68 18.51 1.75
C THR A 291 14.76 17.69 3.02
N ASP A 292 15.25 16.46 2.89
CA ASP A 292 15.62 15.60 4.01
C ASP A 292 16.96 14.95 3.70
N PHE A 293 17.86 14.88 4.70
CA PHE A 293 19.18 14.30 4.52
C PHE A 293 19.62 13.49 5.74
N GLU A 294 20.64 12.66 5.57
CA GLU A 294 21.35 11.99 6.65
C GLU A 294 22.84 11.84 6.34
N PHE A 295 23.65 12.02 7.39
CA PHE A 295 25.07 11.73 7.32
C PHE A 295 25.34 10.24 7.58
N TYR A 296 26.60 9.84 7.53
CA TYR A 296 27.01 8.45 7.77
C TYR A 296 26.45 7.82 9.05
N GLY A 297 26.28 8.61 10.12
CA GLY A 297 25.69 8.15 11.39
C GLY A 297 24.18 7.84 11.33
N GLY A 298 23.51 8.19 10.23
CA GLY A 298 22.06 8.09 10.04
C GLY A 298 21.28 9.16 10.79
N ARG A 299 19.96 9.14 10.64
CA ARG A 299 19.04 10.02 11.39
C ARG A 299 18.71 9.46 12.78
N LYS A 300 18.56 10.37 13.74
CA LYS A 300 17.96 10.07 15.06
C LYS A 300 16.44 10.26 15.04
N ASP A 301 16.00 11.27 14.29
CA ASP A 301 14.60 11.64 14.16
C ASP A 301 14.04 11.27 12.78
N TYR A 302 12.74 11.02 12.75
CA TYR A 302 12.02 10.68 11.53
C TYR A 302 12.10 11.80 10.47
N ALA A 303 12.17 11.44 9.19
CA ALA A 303 12.16 12.38 8.08
C ALA A 303 10.79 13.07 7.98
N SER A 304 10.72 14.34 8.39
CA SER A 304 9.45 15.05 8.58
C SER A 304 9.02 15.88 7.37
N ASN A 305 9.95 16.24 6.49
CA ASN A 305 9.64 17.11 5.36
C ASN A 305 9.09 16.26 4.22
N ILE A 306 9.91 15.36 3.68
CA ILE A 306 9.56 14.53 2.52
C ILE A 306 8.77 13.28 2.96
N THR A 307 9.04 12.75 4.15
CA THR A 307 8.36 11.59 4.73
C THR A 307 8.48 10.32 3.86
N GLY A 308 7.39 9.86 3.22
CA GLY A 308 7.34 8.59 2.50
C GLY A 308 8.34 8.49 1.35
N ALA A 309 8.49 9.54 0.53
CA ALA A 309 9.41 9.51 -0.60
C ALA A 309 10.89 9.44 -0.17
N TYR A 310 11.24 9.88 1.04
CA TYR A 310 12.60 9.76 1.57
C TYR A 310 12.99 8.31 1.83
N TYR A 311 12.07 7.52 2.41
CA TYR A 311 12.30 6.12 2.75
C TYR A 311 12.08 5.15 1.59
N ALA A 312 11.31 5.56 0.57
CA ALA A 312 11.05 4.74 -0.61
C ALA A 312 12.18 4.78 -1.66
N ALA A 313 13.05 5.79 -1.62
CA ALA A 313 14.22 5.93 -2.49
C ALA A 313 15.42 5.12 -1.97
#